data_AF-A0A925NLM3-F1
#
_entry.id   AF-A0A925NLM3-F1
#
_cell.length_a   1.000
_cell.length_b   1.000
_cell.length_c   1.000
_cell.angle_alpha   90.00
_cell.angle_beta   90.00
_cell.angle_gamma   90.00
#
_symmetry.space_group_name_H-M   'P 1'
#
loop_
_entity.id
_entity.type
_entity.pdbx_description
1 polymer ?
#
loop_
_entity_poly.entity_id
_entity_poly.type
_entity_poly.pdbx_seq_one_letter_code
_entity_poly.pdbx_strand_id
1 'polypeptide(L)' 'MLPDLKKGQLILVKAPPYYEKEYVYEITACGEKIIRASLHHSPKVKKAWTPEELGLMFEMGLVKLADGA' A
#
# COMPACT_ATOMS: atom_id res chain seq x y z
N MET A 1 11.67 -2.19 6.73
CA MET A 1 11.51 -0.89 7.39
C MET A 1 10.42 -0.13 6.66
N LEU A 2 9.41 0.36 7.37
CA LEU A 2 8.31 1.10 6.74
C LEU A 2 8.78 2.51 6.34
N PRO A 3 8.58 2.96 5.09
CA PRO A 3 8.88 4.33 4.69
C PRO A 3 7.92 5.33 5.37
N ASP A 4 8.29 6.61 5.40
CA ASP A 4 7.40 7.69 5.89
C ASP A 4 6.21 7.87 4.95
N LEU A 5 5.08 7.24 5.30
CA LEU A 5 3.86 7.25 4.49
C LEU A 5 2.96 8.41 4.83
N LYS A 6 2.45 9.09 3.80
CA LYS A 6 1.52 10.23 3.94
C LYS A 6 0.15 9.92 3.33
N LYS A 7 -0.89 10.55 3.87
CA LYS A 7 -2.22 10.53 3.24
C LYS A 7 -2.14 11.13 1.84
N GLY A 8 -2.80 10.49 0.88
CA GLY A 8 -2.77 10.84 -0.55
C GLY A 8 -1.61 10.19 -1.31
N GLN A 9 -0.69 9.50 -0.63
CA GLN A 9 0.42 8.82 -1.29
C GLN A 9 -0.07 7.58 -2.04
N LEU A 10 0.48 7.34 -3.22
CA LEU A 10 0.20 6.17 -4.02
C LEU A 10 1.23 5.07 -3.74
N ILE A 11 0.74 3.85 -3.57
CA ILE A 11 1.55 2.63 -3.41
C ILE A 11 1.11 1.59 -4.44
N LEU A 12 2.07 0.84 -4.96
CA LEU A 12 1.83 -0.30 -5.84
C LEU A 12 1.88 -1.57 -5.00
N VAL A 13 0.83 -2.38 -5.06
CA VAL A 13 0.68 -3.60 -4.27
C VAL A 13 0.53 -4.78 -5.22
N LYS A 14 1.46 -5.73 -5.16
CA LYS A 14 1.37 -7.00 -5.90
C LYS A 14 0.27 -7.88 -5.29
N ALA A 15 -0.55 -8.50 -6.12
CA ALA A 15 -1.64 -9.37 -5.68
C ALA A 15 -1.34 -10.87 -5.92
N PRO A 16 -1.65 -11.75 -4.96
CA PRO A 16 -1.59 -13.21 -5.17
C PRO A 16 -2.59 -13.68 -6.25
N PRO A 17 -2.47 -14.92 -6.76
CA PRO A 17 -1.54 -15.99 -6.34
C PRO A 17 -0.12 -15.91 -6.89
N TYR A 18 0.10 -15.23 -8.02
CA TYR A 18 1.41 -15.19 -8.69
C TYR A 18 2.15 -13.86 -8.57
N TYR A 19 1.55 -12.84 -7.93
CA TYR A 19 2.15 -11.51 -7.78
C TYR A 19 2.51 -10.82 -9.10
N GLU A 20 1.94 -11.29 -10.22
CA GLU A 20 2.14 -10.73 -11.57
C GLU A 20 1.40 -9.41 -11.78
N LYS A 21 0.28 -9.20 -11.08
CA LYS A 21 -0.52 -7.99 -11.19
C LYS A 21 -0.23 -7.05 -10.03
N GLU A 22 0.08 -5.81 -10.36
CA GLU A 22 0.22 -4.70 -9.41
C GLU A 22 -1.03 -3.82 -9.46
N TYR A 23 -1.50 -3.44 -8.29
CA TYR A 23 -2.63 -2.54 -8.13
C TYR A 23 -2.16 -1.27 -7.43
N VAL A 24 -2.60 -0.12 -7.94
CA VAL A 24 -2.31 1.17 -7.33
C VAL A 24 -3.32 1.43 -6.22
N TYR A 25 -2.85 1.65 -5.00
CA TYR A 25 -3.66 2.06 -3.87
C TYR A 25 -3.25 3.45 -3.41
N GLU A 26 -4.22 4.27 -3.04
CA GLU A 26 -4.01 5.57 -2.40
C GLU A 26 -4.17 5.44 -0.89
N ILE A 27 -3.16 5.88 -0.14
CA ILE A 27 -3.19 5.94 1.31
C ILE A 27 -4.26 6.95 1.77
N THR A 28 -5.26 6.48 2.50
CA THR A 28 -6.35 7.32 3.01
C THR A 28 -6.18 7.72 4.47
N ALA A 29 -5.41 6.95 5.25
CA ALA A 29 -5.04 7.26 6.63
C ALA A 29 -3.75 6.53 7.04
N CYS A 30 -2.87 7.23 7.75
CA CYS A 30 -1.68 6.68 8.40
C CYS A 30 -1.82 6.87 9.92
N GLY A 31 -2.41 5.89 10.60
CA GLY A 31 -2.45 5.87 12.05
C GLY A 31 -1.34 4.99 12.63
N GLU A 32 -1.01 5.19 13.91
CA GLU A 32 0.04 4.42 14.60
C GLU A 32 -0.23 2.91 14.67
N LYS A 33 -1.50 2.50 14.58
CA LYS A 33 -1.90 1.08 14.64
C LYS A 33 -2.29 0.50 13.30
N ILE A 34 -2.83 1.33 12.40
CA ILE A 34 -3.44 0.90 11.15
C ILE A 34 -3.17 1.95 10.07
N ILE A 35 -2.74 1.47 8.92
CA ILE A 35 -2.61 2.22 7.68
C ILE A 35 -3.72 1.75 6.75
N ARG A 36 -4.50 2.70 6.20
CA ARG A 36 -5.64 2.41 5.31
C ARG A 36 -5.36 2.93 3.92
N ALA A 37 -5.77 2.18 2.92
CA ALA A 37 -5.68 2.59 1.53
C ALA A 37 -6.92 2.18 0.73
N SER A 38 -7.18 2.92 -0.34
CA SER A 38 -8.27 2.65 -1.29
C SER A 38 -7.67 2.39 -2.66
N LEU A 39 -8.24 1.45 -3.41
CA LEU A 39 -7.77 1.16 -4.76
C LEU A 39 -8.00 2.41 -5.65
N HIS A 40 -6.95 2.82 -6.37
CA HIS A 40 -6.99 3.93 -7.29
C HIS A 40 -8.02 3.63 -8.41
N HIS A 41 -8.87 4.61 -8.75
CA HIS A 41 -10.05 4.46 -9.62
C HIS A 41 -11.18 3.52 -9.14
N SER A 42 -11.07 2.92 -7.95
CA SER A 42 -12.12 2.04 -7.39
C SER A 42 -12.16 2.14 -5.86
N PRO A 43 -12.58 3.30 -5.30
CA PRO A 43 -12.48 3.59 -3.86
C PRO A 43 -13.37 2.71 -2.96
N LYS A 44 -14.24 1.89 -3.56
CA LYS A 44 -15.02 0.86 -2.85
C LYS A 44 -14.13 -0.31 -2.38
N VAL A 45 -13.01 -0.55 -3.07
CA VAL A 45 -12.03 -1.58 -2.70
C VAL A 45 -11.04 -0.96 -1.72
N LYS A 46 -11.09 -1.41 -0.48
CA LYS A 46 -10.26 -0.90 0.62
C LYS A 46 -9.29 -1.98 1.09
N LYS A 47 -8.11 -1.55 1.51
CA LYS A 47 -7.16 -2.36 2.24
C LYS A 47 -6.69 -1.64 3.50
N ALA A 48 -6.33 -2.43 4.49
CA ALA A 48 -5.75 -1.96 5.72
C ALA A 48 -4.67 -2.94 6.16
N TRP A 49 -3.63 -2.41 6.77
CA TRP A 49 -2.50 -3.17 7.28
C TRP A 49 -2.06 -2.56 8.61
N THR A 50 -1.43 -3.36 9.47
CA THR A 50 -0.61 -2.79 10.54
C THR A 50 0.68 -2.21 9.94
N PRO A 51 1.34 -1.25 10.62
CA PRO A 51 2.65 -0.74 10.19
C PRO A 51 3.70 -1.83 10.03
N GLU A 52 3.66 -2.85 10.90
CA GLU A 52 4.59 -3.99 10.90
C GLU A 52 4.38 -4.87 9.65
N GLU A 53 3.13 -5.25 9.38
CA GLU A 53 2.76 -6.03 8.19
C GLU A 53 3.14 -5.29 6.91
N LEU A 54 2.77 -4.01 6.81
CA LEU A 54 3.06 -3.21 5.63
C LEU A 54 4.58 -3.05 5.46
N GLY A 55 5.32 -2.82 6.55
CA GLY A 55 6.77 -2.76 6.55
C GLY A 55 7.42 -4.04 6.03
N LEU A 56 6.93 -5.21 6.44
CA LEU A 56 7.38 -6.50 5.92
C LEU A 56 7.06 -6.65 4.43
N MET A 57 5.88 -6.21 3.99
CA MET A 57 5.52 -6.25 2.56
C MET A 57 6.40 -5.35 1.69
N PHE A 58 6.86 -4.21 2.22
CA PHE A 58 7.88 -3.38 1.56
C PHE A 58 9.23 -4.10 1.47
N GLU A 59 9.68 -4.73 2.55
CA GLU A 59 10.95 -5.50 2.56
C GLU A 59 10.93 -6.68 1.58
N MET A 60 9.79 -7.37 1.47
CA MET A 60 9.60 -8.46 0.52
C MET A 60 9.42 -8.00 -0.94
N GLY A 61 9.36 -6.69 -1.20
CA GLY A 61 9.12 -6.14 -2.54
C GLY A 61 7.73 -6.44 -3.10
N LEU A 62 6.75 -6.68 -2.21
CA LEU A 62 5.33 -6.83 -2.55
C LEU A 62 4.63 -5.47 -2.62
N VAL A 63 5.14 -4.48 -1.88
CA VAL A 63 4.67 -3.10 -1.90
C VAL A 63 5.84 -2.18 -2.26
N LYS A 64 5.59 -1.21 -3.13
CA LYS A 64 6.55 -0.16 -3.48
C LYS A 64 5.84 1.20 -3.53
N LEU A 65 6.57 2.26 -3.24
CA LEU A 65 6.07 3.61 -3.47
C LEU A 65 5.87 3.80 -4.97
N ALA A 66 4.76 4.39 -5.36
CA ALA A 66 4.60 4.91 -6.72
C ALA A 66 5.29 6.29 -6.75
N ASP A 67 6.62 6.30 -6.63
CA ASP A 67 7.39 7.52 -6.92
C ASP A 67 7.25 7.83 -8.41
N GLY A 68 7.01 9.11 -8.69
CA GLY A 68 6.51 9.61 -9.97
C GLY A 68 7.33 9.20 -11.19
N ALA A 69 6.61 8.90 -12.27
CA ALA A 69 7.00 9.40 -13.58
C ALA A 69 6.49 10.84 -13.73
#